data_AF-A0A174LJT8-F1
#
_entry.id   AF-A0A174LJT8-F1
#
_cell.length_a   1.000
_cell.length_b   1.000
_cell.length_c   1.000
_cell.angle_alpha   90.00
_cell.angle_beta   90.00
_cell.angle_gamma   90.00
#
_symmetry.space_group_name_H-M   'P 1'
#
loop_
_entity.id
_entity.type
_entity.pdbx_description
1 polymer ?
#
loop_
_entity_poly.entity_id
_entity_poly.type
_entity_poly.pdbx_seq_one_letter_code
_entity_poly.pdbx_strand_id
1 'polypeptide(L)' 'MEEKVNLEQRIIQLKLKKRDLVLAGKNTKEIDEEINNIKNELDKLSLIVK' A
#
# COMPACT_ATOMS: atom_id res chain seq x y z
N MET A 1 6.50 -15.74 -3.03
CA MET A 1 5.60 -15.70 -1.86
C MET A 1 5.98 -14.57 -0.90
N GLU A 2 7.26 -14.46 -0.52
CA GLU A 2 7.78 -13.46 0.42
C GLU A 2 7.60 -12.00 -0.05
N GLU A 3 7.85 -11.73 -1.32
CA GLU A 3 7.66 -10.39 -1.91
C GLU A 3 6.21 -9.90 -1.83
N LYS A 4 5.24 -10.80 -2.10
CA LYS A 4 3.81 -10.50 -1.96
C LYS A 4 3.46 -10.15 -0.50
N VAL A 5 3.95 -10.93 0.45
CA VAL A 5 3.72 -10.70 1.89
C VAL A 5 4.33 -9.37 2.33
N ASN A 6 5.51 -9.01 1.83
CA ASN A 6 6.16 -7.73 2.13
C ASN A 6 5.35 -6.53 1.61
N LEU A 7 4.81 -6.63 0.38
CA LEU A 7 3.95 -5.59 -0.20
C LEU A 7 2.63 -5.44 0.58
N GLU A 8 2.01 -6.55 0.98
CA GLU A 8 0.81 -6.55 1.82
C GLU A 8 1.06 -5.91 3.20
N GLN A 9 2.19 -6.24 3.85
CA GLN A 9 2.60 -5.61 5.11
C GLN A 9 2.85 -4.10 4.95
N ARG A 10 3.46 -3.69 3.83
CA ARG A 10 3.70 -2.28 3.54
C ARG A 10 2.39 -1.50 3.37
N ILE A 11 1.37 -2.08 2.73
CA ILE A 11 0.03 -1.47 2.65
C ILE A 11 -0.55 -1.26 4.06
N ILE A 12 -0.40 -2.22 4.97
CA ILE A 12 -0.90 -2.10 6.34
C ILE A 12 -0.21 -0.93 7.06
N GLN A 13 1.12 -0.82 6.96
CA GLN A 13 1.87 0.29 7.54
C GLN A 13 1.44 1.65 6.97
N LEU A 14 1.25 1.74 5.66
CA LEU A 14 0.79 2.95 4.99
C LEU A 14 -0.62 3.36 5.44
N LYS A 15 -1.53 2.40 5.64
CA LYS A 15 -2.88 2.67 6.18
C LYS A 15 -2.84 3.20 7.62
N LEU A 16 -1.96 2.65 8.46
CA LEU A 16 -1.77 3.15 9.82
C LEU A 16 -1.22 4.59 9.81
N LYS A 17 -0.17 4.83 9.03
CA LYS A 17 0.39 6.18 8.84
C LYS A 17 -0.64 7.16 8.28
N LYS A 18 -1.47 6.72 7.32
CA LYS A 18 -2.58 7.53 6.78
C LYS A 18 -3.54 7.95 7.89
N ARG A 19 -3.94 7.00 8.74
CA ARG A 19 -4.84 7.29 9.87
C ARG A 19 -4.25 8.38 10.76
N ASP A 20 -2.97 8.28 11.12
CA ASP A 20 -2.32 9.28 11.97
C ASP A 20 -2.27 10.66 11.31
N LEU A 21 -1.97 10.72 10.01
CA LEU A 21 -1.98 11.98 9.26
C LEU A 21 -3.38 12.58 9.13
N VAL A 22 -4.42 11.77 8.89
CA VAL A 22 -5.81 12.22 8.84
C VAL A 22 -6.23 12.79 10.20
N LEU A 23 -5.90 12.11 11.30
CA LEU A 23 -6.16 12.59 12.65
C LEU A 23 -5.41 13.90 12.95
N ALA A 24 -4.22 14.07 12.39
CA ALA A 24 -3.45 15.31 12.46
C ALA A 24 -3.91 16.40 11.47
N GLY A 25 -4.95 16.17 10.66
CA GLY A 25 -5.44 17.10 9.64
C GLY A 25 -4.46 17.34 8.48
N LYS A 26 -3.52 16.42 8.25
CA LYS A 26 -2.48 16.52 7.21
C LYS A 26 -2.93 15.90 5.89
N ASN A 27 -2.30 16.35 4.81
CA ASN A 27 -2.52 15.77 3.49
C ASN A 27 -2.03 14.31 3.46
N THR A 28 -2.80 13.44 2.80
CA THR A 28 -2.52 12.01 2.66
C THR A 28 -2.51 11.52 1.21
N LYS A 29 -2.58 12.43 0.23
CA LYS A 29 -2.58 12.08 -1.20
C LYS A 29 -1.39 11.21 -1.60
N GLU A 30 -0.20 11.53 -1.12
CA GLU A 30 1.01 10.75 -1.42
C GLU A 30 0.90 9.31 -0.89
N ILE A 31 0.29 9.11 0.29
CA ILE A 31 0.06 7.77 0.84
C ILE A 31 -0.97 7.00 0.01
N ASP A 32 -2.01 7.69 -0.48
CA ASP A 32 -3.01 7.07 -1.34
C ASP A 32 -2.44 6.64 -2.70
N GLU A 33 -1.58 7.45 -3.28
CA GLU A 33 -0.84 7.11 -4.51
C GLU A 33 0.11 5.93 -4.28
N GLU A 34 0.86 5.93 -3.17
CA GLU A 34 1.78 4.83 -2.84
C GLU A 34 1.02 3.50 -2.61
N ILE A 35 -0.12 3.53 -1.91
CA ILE A 35 -0.98 2.35 -1.74
C ILE A 35 -1.50 1.84 -3.09
N ASN A 36 -1.91 2.73 -4.00
CA ASN A 36 -2.39 2.33 -5.33
C ASN A 36 -1.28 1.72 -6.18
N ASN A 37 -0.06 2.26 -6.13
CA ASN A 37 1.08 1.69 -6.84
C ASN A 37 1.39 0.27 -6.35
N ILE A 38 1.41 0.05 -5.03
CA ILE A 38 1.67 -1.27 -4.46
C ILE A 38 0.56 -2.26 -4.83
N LYS A 39 -0.70 -1.84 -4.87
CA LYS A 39 -1.81 -2.69 -5.35
C LYS A 39 -1.61 -3.11 -6.82
N ASN A 40 -1.21 -2.17 -7.68
CA ASN A 40 -0.93 -2.48 -9.08
C ASN A 40 0.23 -3.46 -9.23
N GLU A 41 1.26 -3.36 -8.40
CA GLU A 41 2.36 -4.34 -8.37
C GLU A 41 1.87 -5.72 -7.91
N LEU A 42 1.04 -5.78 -6.87
CA LEU A 42 0.42 -7.01 -6.40
C LEU A 42 -0.45 -7.67 -7.47
N ASP A 43 -1.24 -6.89 -8.21
CA ASP A 43 -2.07 -7.39 -9.31
C ASP A 43 -1.21 -7.95 -10.45
N LYS A 44 -0.11 -7.29 -10.81
CA LYS A 44 0.85 -7.81 -11.80
C LYS A 44 1.49 -9.12 -11.35
N LEU A 45 1.92 -9.19 -10.09
CA LEU A 45 2.48 -10.42 -9.50
C LEU A 45 1.44 -11.55 -9.47
N SER A 46 0.16 -11.23 -9.27
CA SER A 46 -0.94 -12.19 -9.31
C SER A 46 -1.19 -12.75 -10.72
N LEU A 47 -1.04 -11.91 -11.76
CA LEU A 47 -1.21 -12.31 -13.16
C LEU A 47 -0.07 -13.19 -13.69
N ILE A 48 1.14 -13.05 -13.16
CA ILE A 48 2.32 -13.86 -13.56
C ILE A 48 2.22 -15.32 -13.07
N VAL A 49 1.32 -15.61 -12.11
CA VAL A 49 1.16 -16.95 -11.51
C VAL A 49 0.00 -17.75 -12.14
N LYS A 50 -0.61 -17.28 -13.23
CA LYS A 50 -1.64 -18.01 -14.00
C LYS A 50 -1.04 -18.81 -15.14
#